data_AF-A0A0W0SWZ8-F1
#
_entry.id   AF-A0A0W0SWZ8-F1
#
_cell.length_a   1.000
_cell.length_b   1.000
_cell.length_c   1.000
_cell.angle_alpha   90.00
_cell.angle_beta   90.00
_cell.angle_gamma   90.00
#
_symmetry.space_group_name_H-M   'P 1'
#
loop_
_entity.id
_entity.type
_entity.pdbx_description
1 polymer ?
#
loop_
_entity_poly.entity_id
_entity_poly.type
_entity_poly.pdbx_seq_one_letter_code
_entity_poly.pdbx_strand_id
1 'polypeptide(L)'
;MNEPLKRSIQVNEKARPIKIAYIVPSENNIDTHCILDAAFFESYTRWCGALTLFIPTLVNNLFNTSYLDWLAHYDPDIICSYSDLTEDTVKQISDACNPLIFFKHQRNNRVDGYKSYIVDWNRELSLQPLSSISTIIQMLAQVPFDKKIVLVTQMQVYEEQRFFSDNFGIRHKTDGYTRPLGGLYETLLYDPENKVSLDATFTTNSHVEVFTKISDNELTTMYELSAVYAENHPRNYWSDYSDKFKLFIGDTGLDRINFWNSRLLTSSGFGAIIISPESLHDSDFNQALGHFLNKNNFLCSGGGAPVVEIRSFSLEESELKEIQSSIQQVTHNYVSLSVNPQSLMLPKQISRGHYTASFDILSHTFKLNETLNKNIEASKPTHLLNIPNRYVSLSDGQWVIDIEIERENNLSRVINSPDVWRIPKRPDVTRIFTDQFSRVKII
;
A
#
# COMPACT_ATOMS: atom_id res chain seq x y z
N MET A 1 -47.49 -8.71 -13.41
CA MET A 1 -46.88 -8.02 -14.58
C MET A 1 -46.10 -6.85 -14.02
N ASN A 2 -44.77 -6.88 -14.12
CA ASN A 2 -43.95 -5.76 -13.68
C ASN A 2 -44.15 -4.60 -14.67
N GLU A 3 -44.44 -3.40 -14.18
CA GLU A 3 -44.47 -2.22 -15.04
C GLU A 3 -43.10 -2.03 -15.72
N PRO A 4 -43.06 -1.76 -17.04
CA PRO A 4 -41.81 -1.47 -17.73
C PRO A 4 -41.16 -0.21 -17.14
N LEU A 5 -39.84 -0.20 -17.09
CA LEU A 5 -39.08 0.96 -16.61
C LEU A 5 -39.42 2.24 -17.38
N LYS A 6 -39.64 3.35 -16.65
CA LYS A 6 -39.93 4.67 -17.23
C LYS A 6 -38.72 5.29 -17.95
N ARG A 7 -37.50 4.94 -17.53
CA ARG A 7 -36.22 5.26 -18.21
C ARG A 7 -35.18 4.16 -18.01
N SER A 8 -34.11 4.26 -18.79
CA SER A 8 -32.89 3.44 -18.67
C SER A 8 -32.31 3.44 -17.26
N ILE A 9 -31.76 2.29 -16.85
CA ILE A 9 -30.97 2.11 -15.63
C ILE A 9 -29.64 2.85 -15.81
N GLN A 10 -29.24 3.66 -14.85
CA GLN A 10 -27.93 4.30 -14.87
C GLN A 10 -26.96 3.45 -14.05
N VAL A 11 -25.78 3.20 -14.59
CA VAL A 11 -24.71 2.47 -13.93
C VAL A 11 -23.49 3.36 -13.86
N ASN A 12 -22.97 3.53 -12.65
CA ASN A 12 -21.71 4.21 -12.40
C ASN A 12 -20.66 3.15 -12.06
N GLU A 13 -19.58 3.12 -12.85
CA GLU A 13 -18.44 2.25 -12.63
C GLU A 13 -17.21 3.01 -12.16
N LYS A 14 -16.42 2.36 -11.31
CA LYS A 14 -15.17 2.89 -10.81
C LYS A 14 -14.10 1.81 -10.74
N ALA A 15 -13.06 1.96 -11.55
CA ALA A 15 -11.90 1.08 -11.50
C ALA A 15 -10.99 1.46 -10.31
N ARG A 16 -10.58 0.47 -9.53
CA ARG A 16 -9.69 0.64 -8.38
C ARG A 16 -8.74 -0.55 -8.18
N PRO A 17 -7.64 -0.39 -7.43
CA PRO A 17 -6.75 -1.49 -7.11
C PRO A 17 -7.45 -2.62 -6.32
N ILE A 18 -6.86 -3.81 -6.41
CA ILE A 18 -7.19 -4.94 -5.54
C ILE A 18 -6.62 -4.65 -4.14
N LYS A 19 -7.50 -4.61 -3.14
CA LYS A 19 -7.13 -4.38 -1.74
C LYS A 19 -6.81 -5.71 -1.07
N ILE A 20 -5.61 -5.82 -0.53
CA ILE A 20 -5.15 -6.99 0.22
C ILE A 20 -4.85 -6.55 1.65
N ALA A 21 -5.28 -7.31 2.63
CA ALA A 21 -4.82 -7.20 4.01
C ALA A 21 -4.03 -8.45 4.40
N TYR A 22 -2.91 -8.26 5.10
CA TYR A 22 -2.06 -9.33 5.58
C TYR A 22 -2.26 -9.54 7.08
N ILE A 23 -2.44 -10.79 7.49
CA ILE A 23 -2.40 -11.21 8.88
C ILE A 23 -1.05 -11.89 9.11
N VAL A 24 -0.25 -11.34 10.02
CA VAL A 24 1.16 -11.70 10.21
C VAL A 24 1.47 -11.96 11.69
N PRO A 25 2.41 -12.88 12.00
CA PRO A 25 2.87 -13.09 13.38
C PRO A 25 3.52 -11.83 13.96
N SER A 26 3.31 -11.58 15.27
CA SER A 26 3.97 -10.48 15.97
C SER A 26 5.28 -10.89 16.64
N GLU A 27 5.57 -12.19 16.74
CA GLU A 27 6.78 -12.68 17.41
C GLU A 27 8.04 -12.20 16.68
N ASN A 28 9.06 -11.80 17.44
CA ASN A 28 10.33 -11.36 16.88
C ASN A 28 11.23 -12.57 16.56
N ASN A 29 11.04 -13.16 15.38
CA ASN A 29 11.83 -14.30 14.90
C ASN A 29 12.09 -14.20 13.39
N ILE A 30 13.04 -15.02 12.91
CA ILE A 30 13.48 -15.01 11.51
C ILE A 30 12.35 -15.24 10.50
N ASP A 31 11.41 -16.13 10.81
CA ASP A 31 10.30 -16.44 9.92
C ASP A 31 9.35 -15.24 9.82
N THR A 32 9.06 -14.54 10.93
CA THR A 32 8.30 -13.28 10.92
C THR A 32 8.96 -12.23 10.04
N HIS A 33 10.28 -12.05 10.15
CA HIS A 33 10.97 -11.08 9.31
C HIS A 33 10.94 -11.48 7.84
N CYS A 34 11.08 -12.77 7.52
CA CYS A 34 10.94 -13.30 6.16
C CYS A 34 9.52 -13.12 5.59
N ILE A 35 8.49 -13.30 6.41
CA ILE A 35 7.09 -13.04 6.05
C ILE A 35 6.90 -11.56 5.71
N LEU A 36 7.33 -10.67 6.58
CA LEU A 36 7.23 -9.22 6.36
C LEU A 36 8.04 -8.79 5.13
N ASP A 37 9.23 -9.35 4.95
CA ASP A 37 10.08 -9.14 3.77
C ASP A 37 9.36 -9.53 2.47
N ALA A 38 8.65 -10.66 2.46
CA ALA A 38 7.88 -11.12 1.32
C ALA A 38 6.64 -10.27 1.06
N ALA A 39 5.90 -9.94 2.12
CA ALA A 39 4.67 -9.19 2.02
C ALA A 39 4.91 -7.71 1.66
N PHE A 40 5.98 -7.07 2.18
CA PHE A 40 6.39 -5.73 1.76
C PHE A 40 6.82 -5.73 0.30
N PHE A 41 7.66 -6.70 -0.09
CA PHE A 41 8.07 -6.86 -1.49
C PHE A 41 6.88 -7.00 -2.42
N GLU A 42 5.97 -7.94 -2.15
CA GLU A 42 4.74 -8.12 -2.92
C GLU A 42 3.94 -6.83 -3.00
N SER A 43 3.73 -6.17 -1.86
CA SER A 43 2.94 -4.96 -1.77
C SER A 43 3.51 -3.85 -2.66
N TYR A 44 4.83 -3.65 -2.66
CA TYR A 44 5.48 -2.68 -3.53
C TYR A 44 5.35 -2.98 -5.04
N THR A 45 5.13 -4.24 -5.42
CA THR A 45 5.03 -4.62 -6.84
C THR A 45 3.68 -4.36 -7.48
N ARG A 46 2.64 -4.05 -6.68
CA ARG A 46 1.26 -3.84 -7.16
C ARG A 46 0.78 -2.41 -6.97
N TRP A 47 -0.15 -2.01 -7.83
CA TRP A 47 -0.79 -0.70 -7.79
C TRP A 47 -1.47 -0.45 -6.43
N CYS A 48 -1.19 0.72 -5.83
CA CYS A 48 -1.62 1.11 -4.49
C CYS A 48 -1.15 0.20 -3.34
N GLY A 49 -0.19 -0.69 -3.56
CA GLY A 49 0.21 -1.65 -2.55
C GLY A 49 1.01 -1.06 -1.38
N ALA A 50 1.58 0.14 -1.49
CA ALA A 50 2.11 0.87 -0.32
C ALA A 50 1.03 1.15 0.76
N LEU A 51 -0.26 1.03 0.41
CA LEU A 51 -1.42 1.23 1.28
C LEU A 51 -2.07 -0.11 1.66
N THR A 52 -1.24 -1.07 2.04
CA THR A 52 -1.66 -2.40 2.48
C THR A 52 -1.77 -2.44 3.99
N LEU A 53 -2.85 -3.01 4.52
CA LEU A 53 -3.02 -3.17 5.96
C LEU A 53 -2.32 -4.45 6.45
N PHE A 54 -1.50 -4.31 7.49
CA PHE A 54 -0.85 -5.43 8.18
C PHE A 54 -1.44 -5.59 9.58
N ILE A 55 -1.86 -6.80 9.92
CA ILE A 55 -2.55 -7.09 11.17
C ILE A 55 -1.70 -8.08 11.96
N PRO A 56 -1.09 -7.64 13.08
CA PRO A 56 -0.32 -8.53 13.92
C PRO A 56 -1.23 -9.53 14.63
N THR A 57 -0.75 -10.76 14.82
CA THR A 57 -1.39 -11.80 15.63
C THR A 57 -0.57 -12.15 16.85
N LEU A 58 -1.26 -12.48 17.94
CA LEU A 58 -0.68 -13.06 19.14
C LEU A 58 -1.42 -14.37 19.45
N VAL A 59 -0.70 -15.51 19.44
CA VAL A 59 -1.23 -16.84 19.81
C VAL A 59 -2.58 -17.14 19.12
N ASN A 60 -2.56 -17.22 17.79
CA ASN A 60 -3.72 -17.52 16.93
C ASN A 60 -4.91 -16.56 17.00
N ASN A 61 -4.77 -15.41 17.67
CA ASN A 61 -5.78 -14.36 17.70
C ASN A 61 -5.17 -13.04 17.23
N LEU A 62 -6.01 -12.04 16.95
CA LEU A 62 -5.52 -10.70 16.65
C LEU A 62 -4.79 -10.12 17.85
N PHE A 63 -3.67 -9.43 17.61
CA PHE A 63 -2.89 -8.78 18.67
C PHE A 63 -3.73 -7.70 19.39
N ASN A 64 -4.65 -7.06 18.68
CA ASN A 64 -5.58 -6.08 19.24
C ASN A 64 -6.91 -6.11 18.46
N THR A 65 -8.04 -6.09 19.16
CA THR A 65 -9.38 -6.17 18.55
C THR A 65 -9.77 -4.90 17.78
N SER A 66 -9.14 -3.75 18.03
CA SER A 66 -9.36 -2.53 17.23
C SER A 66 -8.96 -2.68 15.75
N TYR A 67 -8.18 -3.71 15.40
CA TYR A 67 -7.96 -4.05 14.00
C TYR A 67 -9.23 -4.56 13.30
N LEU A 68 -10.26 -5.03 14.02
CA LEU A 68 -11.56 -5.37 13.44
C LEU A 68 -12.28 -4.12 12.91
N ASP A 69 -12.26 -3.02 13.67
CA ASP A 69 -12.81 -1.74 13.24
C ASP A 69 -12.05 -1.21 12.02
N TRP A 70 -10.72 -1.36 12.03
CA TRP A 70 -9.90 -0.98 10.88
C TRP A 70 -10.16 -1.86 9.66
N LEU A 71 -10.33 -3.18 9.83
CA LEU A 71 -10.70 -4.10 8.75
C LEU A 71 -12.04 -3.75 8.13
N ALA A 72 -13.06 -3.49 8.96
CA ALA A 72 -14.38 -3.07 8.53
C ALA A 72 -14.31 -1.79 7.68
N HIS A 73 -13.41 -0.86 8.04
CA HIS A 73 -13.19 0.35 7.28
C HIS A 73 -12.34 0.16 6.01
N TYR A 74 -11.21 -0.53 6.12
CA TYR A 74 -10.26 -0.78 5.03
C TYR A 74 -10.94 -1.54 3.89
N ASP A 75 -11.81 -2.48 4.27
CA ASP A 75 -12.65 -3.29 3.39
C ASP A 75 -11.82 -4.04 2.34
N PRO A 76 -10.97 -5.00 2.78
CA PRO A 76 -10.10 -5.72 1.88
C PRO A 76 -10.91 -6.61 0.93
N ASP A 77 -10.41 -6.78 -0.29
CA ASP A 77 -10.94 -7.77 -1.24
C ASP A 77 -10.46 -9.16 -0.82
N ILE A 78 -9.21 -9.23 -0.36
CA ILE A 78 -8.52 -10.46 0.01
C ILE A 78 -7.86 -10.29 1.38
N ILE A 79 -8.03 -11.29 2.24
CA ILE A 79 -7.24 -11.46 3.46
C ILE A 79 -6.29 -12.63 3.27
N CYS A 80 -4.99 -12.34 3.36
CA CYS A 80 -3.91 -13.33 3.35
C CYS A 80 -3.39 -13.52 4.77
N SER A 81 -3.56 -14.72 5.33
CA SER A 81 -2.99 -15.05 6.64
C SER A 81 -1.71 -15.87 6.51
N TYR A 82 -0.65 -15.43 7.18
CA TYR A 82 0.55 -16.24 7.45
C TYR A 82 0.46 -16.94 8.81
N SER A 83 -0.47 -16.51 9.67
CA SER A 83 -0.71 -17.09 10.99
C SER A 83 -1.84 -18.11 10.94
N ASP A 84 -1.77 -19.12 11.81
CA ASP A 84 -2.94 -19.90 12.20
C ASP A 84 -3.89 -19.02 13.00
N LEU A 85 -5.19 -19.14 12.75
CA LEU A 85 -6.22 -18.38 13.46
C LEU A 85 -7.26 -19.31 14.06
N THR A 86 -7.78 -18.94 15.21
CA THR A 86 -8.92 -19.64 15.81
C THR A 86 -10.19 -19.43 14.97
N GLU A 87 -11.11 -20.40 14.98
CA GLU A 87 -12.40 -20.28 14.28
C GLU A 87 -13.19 -19.04 14.75
N ASP A 88 -13.10 -18.69 16.03
CA ASP A 88 -13.71 -17.48 16.58
C ASP A 88 -13.11 -16.21 15.98
N THR A 89 -11.77 -16.13 15.86
CA THR A 89 -11.11 -14.99 15.21
C THR A 89 -11.51 -14.87 13.74
N VAL A 90 -11.53 -15.99 13.00
CA VAL A 90 -11.99 -16.01 11.61
C VAL A 90 -13.43 -15.51 11.50
N LYS A 91 -14.30 -15.94 12.41
CA LYS A 91 -15.69 -15.49 12.47
C LYS A 91 -15.78 -13.98 12.74
N GLN A 92 -15.04 -13.46 13.72
CA GLN A 92 -15.01 -12.01 14.01
C GLN A 92 -14.56 -11.18 12.81
N ILE A 93 -13.54 -11.63 12.08
CA ILE A 93 -13.08 -10.98 10.84
C ILE A 93 -14.15 -11.04 9.75
N SER A 94 -14.80 -12.18 9.58
CA SER A 94 -15.89 -12.37 8.63
C SER A 94 -17.08 -11.47 8.95
N ASP A 95 -17.43 -11.32 10.23
CA ASP A 95 -18.51 -10.44 10.69
C ASP A 95 -18.15 -8.96 10.47
N ALA A 96 -16.87 -8.59 10.59
CA ALA A 96 -16.40 -7.22 10.43
C ALA A 96 -16.35 -6.74 8.98
N CYS A 97 -15.83 -7.53 8.04
CA CYS A 97 -15.58 -7.08 6.67
C CYS A 97 -15.97 -8.06 5.55
N ASN A 98 -16.13 -9.36 5.85
CA ASN A 98 -16.53 -10.41 4.91
C ASN A 98 -15.80 -10.31 3.54
N PRO A 99 -14.46 -10.54 3.50
CA PRO A 99 -13.67 -10.41 2.27
C PRO A 99 -14.14 -11.40 1.20
N LEU A 100 -13.85 -11.11 -0.08
CA LEU A 100 -14.17 -12.04 -1.18
C LEU A 100 -13.39 -13.34 -1.05
N ILE A 101 -12.13 -13.23 -0.62
CA ILE A 101 -11.23 -14.36 -0.42
C ILE A 101 -10.55 -14.22 0.93
N PHE A 102 -10.65 -15.26 1.75
CA PHE A 102 -9.82 -15.44 2.92
C PHE A 102 -8.99 -16.70 2.70
N PHE A 103 -7.67 -16.53 2.55
CA PHE A 103 -6.77 -17.65 2.33
C PHE A 103 -5.59 -17.63 3.32
N LYS A 104 -5.14 -18.82 3.71
CA LYS A 104 -3.93 -19.02 4.51
C LYS A 104 -2.77 -19.37 3.58
N HIS A 105 -1.75 -18.53 3.54
CA HIS A 105 -0.54 -18.81 2.76
C HIS A 105 0.35 -19.84 3.48
N GLN A 106 1.01 -20.69 2.69
CA GLN A 106 1.92 -21.72 3.17
C GLN A 106 3.32 -21.48 2.63
N ARG A 107 4.33 -21.68 3.48
CA ARG A 107 5.73 -21.57 3.09
C ARG A 107 6.04 -22.52 1.92
N ASN A 108 6.64 -21.97 0.87
CA ASN A 108 7.18 -22.75 -0.23
C ASN A 108 8.54 -23.33 0.14
N ASN A 109 8.55 -24.61 0.53
CA ASN A 109 9.76 -25.33 0.96
C ASN A 109 10.81 -25.58 -0.14
N ARG A 110 10.60 -25.09 -1.38
CA ARG A 110 11.55 -25.23 -2.49
C ARG A 110 12.52 -24.06 -2.62
N VAL A 111 12.28 -22.97 -1.90
CA VAL A 111 13.08 -21.74 -1.96
C VAL A 111 13.37 -21.32 -0.53
N ASP A 112 14.52 -20.69 -0.30
CA ASP A 112 14.93 -20.23 1.02
C ASP A 112 14.69 -18.73 1.23
N GLY A 113 14.73 -18.31 2.50
CA GLY A 113 14.56 -16.93 2.93
C GLY A 113 13.17 -16.37 2.64
N TYR A 114 13.06 -15.04 2.54
CA TYR A 114 11.77 -14.37 2.31
C TYR A 114 11.04 -14.86 1.04
N LYS A 115 11.78 -15.31 0.01
CA LYS A 115 11.18 -15.83 -1.23
C LYS A 115 10.29 -17.04 -1.00
N SER A 116 10.49 -17.78 0.09
CA SER A 116 9.61 -18.89 0.47
C SER A 116 8.22 -18.45 0.92
N TYR A 117 8.04 -17.17 1.23
CA TYR A 117 6.78 -16.59 1.72
C TYR A 117 6.12 -15.66 0.69
N ILE A 118 6.66 -15.54 -0.53
CA ILE A 118 6.03 -14.73 -1.58
C ILE A 118 4.78 -15.48 -2.08
N VAL A 119 3.63 -14.81 -2.04
CA VAL A 119 2.39 -15.32 -2.58
C VAL A 119 2.42 -15.29 -4.10
N ASP A 120 2.21 -16.44 -4.74
CA ASP A 120 1.95 -16.52 -6.18
C ASP A 120 0.44 -16.42 -6.43
N TRP A 121 -0.05 -15.18 -6.52
CA TRP A 121 -1.48 -14.89 -6.69
C TRP A 121 -2.10 -15.60 -7.90
N ASN A 122 -1.34 -15.74 -8.98
CA ASN A 122 -1.84 -16.33 -10.21
C ASN A 122 -2.03 -17.84 -10.03
N ARG A 123 -1.06 -18.49 -9.36
CA ARG A 123 -1.18 -19.92 -9.06
C ARG A 123 -2.25 -20.21 -8.00
N GLU A 124 -2.29 -19.43 -6.93
CA GLU A 124 -3.17 -19.70 -5.78
C GLU A 124 -4.62 -19.34 -6.08
N LEU A 125 -4.87 -18.21 -6.77
CA LEU A 125 -6.20 -17.64 -6.95
C LEU A 125 -6.57 -17.33 -8.41
N SER A 126 -5.72 -17.68 -9.39
CA SER A 126 -5.90 -17.26 -10.80
C SER A 126 -6.06 -15.74 -10.93
N LEU A 127 -5.32 -15.02 -10.07
CA LEU A 127 -5.37 -13.58 -9.94
C LEU A 127 -3.98 -12.97 -10.15
N GLN A 128 -3.87 -11.91 -10.94
CA GLN A 128 -2.62 -11.15 -11.08
C GLN A 128 -2.92 -9.67 -10.87
N PRO A 129 -2.68 -9.10 -9.68
CA PRO A 129 -2.87 -7.67 -9.45
C PRO A 129 -2.08 -6.82 -10.45
N LEU A 130 -2.68 -5.72 -10.91
CA LEU A 130 -2.02 -4.74 -11.75
C LEU A 130 -0.72 -4.25 -11.10
N SER A 131 0.38 -4.29 -11.84
CA SER A 131 1.69 -3.92 -11.29
C SER A 131 1.79 -2.42 -10.99
N SER A 132 2.53 -2.05 -9.96
CA SER A 132 2.85 -0.65 -9.64
C SER A 132 3.61 0.04 -10.77
N ILE A 133 4.39 -0.67 -11.59
CA ILE A 133 5.05 -0.07 -12.75
C ILE A 133 4.06 0.52 -13.76
N SER A 134 2.81 0.05 -13.78
CA SER A 134 1.78 0.57 -14.69
C SER A 134 1.57 2.07 -14.50
N THR A 135 1.88 2.61 -13.32
CA THR A 135 1.73 4.02 -12.96
C THR A 135 2.89 4.90 -13.45
N ILE A 136 3.96 4.32 -13.99
CA ILE A 136 5.17 5.07 -14.38
C ILE A 136 4.91 6.11 -15.48
N ILE A 137 3.98 5.84 -16.41
CA ILE A 137 3.60 6.79 -17.46
C ILE A 137 2.96 8.04 -16.84
N GLN A 138 2.14 7.85 -15.81
CA GLN A 138 1.56 8.97 -15.08
C GLN A 138 2.62 9.77 -14.34
N MET A 139 3.59 9.10 -13.73
CA MET A 139 4.70 9.77 -13.07
C MET A 139 5.54 10.58 -14.08
N LEU A 140 5.79 10.03 -15.27
CA LEU A 140 6.45 10.75 -16.36
C LEU A 140 5.69 12.00 -16.81
N ALA A 141 4.36 11.99 -16.75
CA ALA A 141 3.57 13.17 -17.09
C ALA A 141 3.71 14.32 -16.08
N GLN A 142 4.23 14.05 -14.88
CA GLN A 142 4.43 15.03 -13.80
C GLN A 142 5.87 15.54 -13.68
N VAL A 143 6.84 14.86 -14.31
CA VAL A 143 8.24 15.30 -14.28
C VAL A 143 8.54 16.30 -15.41
N PRO A 144 9.52 17.21 -15.23
CA PRO A 144 10.03 18.05 -16.30
C PRO A 144 10.45 17.23 -17.52
N PHE A 145 10.24 17.75 -18.74
CA PHE A 145 10.43 17.03 -20.00
C PHE A 145 11.87 16.50 -20.22
N ASP A 146 12.85 17.16 -19.62
CA ASP A 146 14.27 16.81 -19.67
C ASP A 146 14.69 15.77 -18.62
N LYS A 147 13.85 15.51 -17.61
CA LYS A 147 14.16 14.58 -16.54
C LYS A 147 13.79 13.15 -16.92
N LYS A 148 14.77 12.26 -16.89
CA LYS A 148 14.55 10.82 -16.99
C LYS A 148 14.21 10.23 -15.63
N ILE A 149 13.32 9.24 -15.60
CA ILE A 149 13.10 8.41 -14.43
C ILE A 149 14.24 7.40 -14.32
N VAL A 150 14.86 7.33 -13.15
CA VAL A 150 15.87 6.34 -12.80
C VAL A 150 15.34 5.50 -11.64
N LEU A 151 14.96 4.25 -11.91
CA LEU A 151 14.48 3.34 -10.87
C LEU A 151 15.65 2.76 -10.08
N VAL A 152 15.62 2.91 -8.76
CA VAL A 152 16.59 2.26 -7.87
C VAL A 152 16.19 0.81 -7.59
N THR A 153 17.15 -0.10 -7.70
CA THR A 153 16.94 -1.54 -7.49
C THR A 153 18.08 -2.18 -6.69
N GLN A 154 17.81 -3.30 -6.02
CA GLN A 154 18.75 -4.09 -5.22
C GLN A 154 18.38 -5.58 -5.31
N MET A 155 19.33 -6.43 -5.68
CA MET A 155 19.06 -7.86 -5.92
C MET A 155 18.98 -8.72 -4.67
N GLN A 156 19.91 -8.50 -3.75
CA GLN A 156 20.02 -9.25 -2.52
C GLN A 156 19.85 -8.28 -1.37
N VAL A 157 18.95 -8.62 -0.47
CA VAL A 157 18.78 -7.89 0.78
C VAL A 157 19.15 -8.82 1.90
N TYR A 158 20.26 -8.51 2.55
CA TYR A 158 20.63 -9.10 3.82
C TYR A 158 19.78 -8.48 4.93
N GLU A 159 19.65 -9.20 6.05
CA GLU A 159 18.84 -8.75 7.18
C GLU A 159 19.27 -7.38 7.70
N GLU A 160 20.58 -7.13 7.69
CA GLU A 160 21.24 -5.88 8.09
C GLU A 160 20.99 -4.73 7.09
N GLN A 161 20.44 -5.00 5.91
CA GLN A 161 20.26 -4.05 4.81
C GLN A 161 18.79 -3.77 4.49
N ARG A 162 17.88 -4.03 5.44
CA ARG A 162 16.43 -3.86 5.23
C ARG A 162 15.99 -2.40 5.08
N PHE A 163 16.82 -1.42 5.43
CA PHE A 163 16.46 0.00 5.37
C PHE A 163 15.83 0.39 4.01
N PHE A 164 16.49 0.11 2.89
CA PHE A 164 15.94 0.51 1.60
C PHE A 164 14.75 -0.35 1.16
N SER A 165 14.76 -1.64 1.48
CA SER A 165 13.65 -2.52 1.11
C SER A 165 12.36 -2.19 1.84
N ASP A 166 12.45 -1.87 3.13
CA ASP A 166 11.29 -1.59 3.97
C ASP A 166 10.73 -0.20 3.69
N ASN A 167 11.61 0.79 3.45
CA ASN A 167 11.20 2.17 3.23
C ASN A 167 10.81 2.46 1.78
N PHE A 168 11.56 1.94 0.81
CA PHE A 168 11.49 2.40 -0.58
C PHE A 168 11.16 1.27 -1.57
N GLY A 169 11.14 0.02 -1.13
CA GLY A 169 10.76 -1.11 -1.98
C GLY A 169 11.74 -1.40 -3.10
N ILE A 170 13.04 -1.15 -2.91
CA ILE A 170 14.02 -1.25 -4.01
C ILE A 170 14.38 -2.69 -4.41
N ARG A 171 13.73 -3.72 -3.87
CA ARG A 171 14.11 -5.11 -4.19
C ARG A 171 13.83 -5.46 -5.66
N HIS A 172 14.79 -6.09 -6.31
CA HIS A 172 14.73 -6.47 -7.72
C HIS A 172 13.85 -7.71 -7.93
N LYS A 173 13.04 -7.69 -8.99
CA LYS A 173 12.25 -8.85 -9.42
C LYS A 173 12.89 -9.45 -10.67
N THR A 174 13.39 -10.69 -10.55
CA THR A 174 14.21 -11.34 -11.60
C THR A 174 13.48 -11.57 -12.92
N ASP A 175 12.15 -11.55 -12.91
CA ASP A 175 11.28 -11.82 -14.06
C ASP A 175 10.68 -10.55 -14.70
N GLY A 176 11.08 -9.32 -14.30
CA GLY A 176 10.30 -8.14 -14.66
C GLY A 176 10.98 -6.76 -14.63
N TYR A 177 10.15 -5.77 -14.30
CA TYR A 177 10.27 -4.31 -14.48
C TYR A 177 11.37 -3.58 -13.70
N THR A 178 12.34 -4.31 -13.17
CA THR A 178 13.49 -3.77 -12.44
C THR A 178 14.74 -3.73 -13.32
N ARG A 179 14.56 -3.87 -14.64
CA ARG A 179 15.56 -3.68 -15.70
C ARG A 179 15.22 -2.43 -16.50
N PRO A 180 16.22 -1.73 -17.06
CA PRO A 180 15.95 -0.51 -17.82
C PRO A 180 15.06 -0.83 -19.02
N LEU A 181 14.06 0.03 -19.25
CA LEU A 181 13.17 -0.11 -20.39
C LEU A 181 13.44 1.04 -21.36
N GLY A 182 14.02 0.71 -22.50
CA GLY A 182 14.51 1.67 -23.49
C GLY A 182 13.44 2.69 -23.89
N GLY A 183 13.73 3.97 -23.62
CA GLY A 183 12.84 5.08 -23.91
C GLY A 183 11.72 5.30 -22.88
N LEU A 184 11.77 4.67 -21.72
CA LEU A 184 10.84 4.89 -20.61
C LEU A 184 11.56 5.25 -19.31
N TYR A 185 12.44 4.37 -18.82
CA TYR A 185 13.21 4.61 -17.60
C TYR A 185 14.57 3.90 -17.64
N GLU A 186 15.50 4.46 -16.90
CA GLU A 186 16.81 3.90 -16.61
C GLU A 186 16.78 3.23 -15.23
N THR A 187 17.82 2.47 -14.89
CA THR A 187 17.93 1.84 -13.57
C THR A 187 19.27 2.11 -12.92
N LEU A 188 19.24 2.32 -11.60
CA LEU A 188 20.41 2.30 -10.74
C LEU A 188 20.36 1.03 -9.88
N LEU A 189 21.40 0.21 -9.95
CA LEU A 189 21.58 -0.95 -9.09
C LEU A 189 22.42 -0.55 -7.87
N TYR A 190 21.83 -0.68 -6.69
CA TYR A 190 22.54 -0.67 -5.42
C TYR A 190 23.06 -2.09 -5.13
N ASP A 191 24.38 -2.24 -5.17
CA ASP A 191 25.08 -3.50 -4.89
C ASP A 191 26.24 -3.23 -3.92
N PRO A 192 25.97 -3.24 -2.60
CA PRO A 192 26.98 -2.91 -1.59
C PRO A 192 28.17 -3.87 -1.59
N GLU A 193 27.99 -5.10 -2.08
CA GLU A 193 29.04 -6.11 -2.08
C GLU A 193 29.78 -6.22 -3.43
N ASN A 194 29.34 -5.48 -4.46
CA ASN A 194 29.83 -5.56 -5.83
C ASN A 194 29.85 -7.00 -6.39
N LYS A 195 28.87 -7.83 -6.00
CA LYS A 195 28.82 -9.25 -6.38
C LYS A 195 28.02 -9.51 -7.65
N VAL A 196 27.25 -8.55 -8.12
CA VAL A 196 26.25 -8.76 -9.17
C VAL A 196 26.56 -7.92 -10.41
N SER A 197 26.82 -8.58 -11.53
CA SER A 197 26.78 -7.96 -12.85
C SER A 197 25.36 -8.11 -13.42
N LEU A 198 24.67 -6.99 -13.57
CA LEU A 198 23.35 -6.92 -14.20
C LEU A 198 23.33 -5.81 -15.25
N ASP A 199 22.38 -5.93 -16.18
CA ASP A 199 22.04 -4.91 -17.16
C ASP A 199 21.33 -3.72 -16.46
N ALA A 200 22.01 -3.03 -15.56
CA ALA A 200 21.58 -1.76 -15.00
C ALA A 200 22.24 -0.60 -15.76
N THR A 201 21.56 0.55 -15.83
CA THR A 201 22.16 1.73 -16.46
C THR A 201 23.30 2.29 -15.62
N PHE A 202 23.12 2.28 -14.30
CA PHE A 202 24.10 2.74 -13.32
C PHE A 202 24.26 1.72 -12.20
N THR A 203 25.41 1.73 -11.54
CA THR A 203 25.71 0.88 -10.38
C THR A 203 26.36 1.72 -9.29
N THR A 204 25.99 1.49 -8.03
CA THR A 204 26.69 2.07 -6.87
C THR A 204 26.71 1.06 -5.73
N ASN A 205 27.74 1.17 -4.90
CA ASN A 205 27.86 0.46 -3.62
C ASN A 205 27.69 1.38 -2.41
N SER A 206 27.48 2.69 -2.65
CA SER A 206 27.36 3.68 -1.58
C SER A 206 25.92 3.80 -1.10
N HIS A 207 25.69 3.36 0.14
CA HIS A 207 24.41 3.52 0.82
C HIS A 207 23.99 5.00 0.92
N VAL A 208 24.92 5.86 1.33
CA VAL A 208 24.69 7.30 1.49
C VAL A 208 24.32 7.94 0.15
N GLU A 209 25.01 7.58 -0.93
CA GLU A 209 24.71 8.11 -2.27
C GLU A 209 23.27 7.78 -2.70
N VAL A 210 22.84 6.53 -2.51
CA VAL A 210 21.47 6.10 -2.83
C VAL A 210 20.46 6.90 -2.01
N PHE A 211 20.70 7.05 -0.71
CA PHE A 211 19.76 7.75 0.16
C PHE A 211 19.67 9.25 -0.15
N THR A 212 20.80 9.90 -0.42
CA THR A 212 20.84 11.30 -0.87
C THR A 212 20.11 11.48 -2.20
N LYS A 213 20.35 10.59 -3.17
CA LYS A 213 19.67 10.69 -4.48
C LYS A 213 18.16 10.44 -4.40
N ILE A 214 17.70 9.55 -3.51
CA ILE A 214 16.27 9.43 -3.19
C ILE A 214 15.76 10.74 -2.57
N SER A 215 16.52 11.32 -1.63
CA SER A 215 16.15 12.58 -0.95
C SER A 215 15.98 13.75 -1.91
N ASP A 216 16.81 13.82 -2.95
CA ASP A 216 16.78 14.87 -3.97
C ASP A 216 15.82 14.55 -5.14
N ASN A 217 15.03 13.48 -5.03
CA ASN A 217 14.13 12.97 -6.06
C ASN A 217 14.85 12.63 -7.39
N GLU A 218 16.14 12.31 -7.35
CA GLU A 218 16.91 11.86 -8.52
C GLU A 218 16.66 10.38 -8.83
N LEU A 219 16.32 9.59 -7.80
CA LEU A 219 15.93 8.19 -7.93
C LEU A 219 14.45 8.03 -7.61
N THR A 220 13.77 7.24 -8.43
CA THR A 220 12.40 6.81 -8.23
C THR A 220 12.38 5.41 -7.62
N THR A 221 11.51 5.24 -6.64
CA THR A 221 11.40 4.04 -5.82
C THR A 221 10.10 3.29 -6.12
N MET A 222 10.04 2.01 -5.77
CA MET A 222 8.79 1.24 -5.91
C MET A 222 7.72 1.73 -4.93
N TYR A 223 8.12 2.30 -3.80
CA TYR A 223 7.19 3.00 -2.90
C TYR A 223 6.40 4.07 -3.65
N GLU A 224 7.07 4.97 -4.37
CA GLU A 224 6.40 6.05 -5.09
C GLU A 224 5.43 5.49 -6.15
N LEU A 225 5.89 4.53 -6.97
CA LEU A 225 5.06 3.90 -8.02
C LEU A 225 3.83 3.18 -7.44
N SER A 226 4.00 2.52 -6.30
CA SER A 226 2.93 1.81 -5.58
C SER A 226 2.08 2.73 -4.69
N ALA A 227 2.41 4.01 -4.58
CA ALA A 227 1.62 5.03 -3.88
C ALA A 227 0.87 5.97 -4.84
N VAL A 228 1.15 5.92 -6.16
CA VAL A 228 0.42 6.71 -7.16
C VAL A 228 -1.06 6.32 -7.18
N TYR A 229 -1.95 7.32 -7.27
CA TYR A 229 -3.39 7.18 -7.13
C TYR A 229 -3.86 6.65 -5.78
N ALA A 230 -3.13 7.00 -4.72
CA ALA A 230 -3.54 6.69 -3.36
C ALA A 230 -4.93 7.23 -2.99
N GLU A 231 -5.44 8.25 -3.68
CA GLU A 231 -6.83 8.73 -3.57
C GLU A 231 -7.86 7.63 -3.88
N ASN A 232 -7.49 6.62 -4.69
CA ASN A 232 -8.28 5.41 -4.94
C ASN A 232 -8.40 4.49 -3.74
N HIS A 233 -7.67 4.78 -2.67
CA HIS A 233 -7.77 4.11 -1.39
C HIS A 233 -8.50 5.02 -0.38
N PRO A 234 -9.53 4.55 0.35
CA PRO A 234 -10.09 5.32 1.45
C PRO A 234 -8.98 5.67 2.44
N ARG A 235 -8.85 6.96 2.75
CA ARG A 235 -7.87 7.51 3.70
C ARG A 235 -8.60 8.09 4.90
N ASN A 236 -7.98 7.96 6.06
CA ASN A 236 -8.41 8.71 7.23
C ASN A 236 -7.78 10.11 7.19
N TYR A 237 -8.46 11.04 6.51
CA TYR A 237 -7.98 12.42 6.38
C TYR A 237 -7.89 13.15 7.72
N TRP A 238 -8.64 12.70 8.73
CA TRP A 238 -8.71 13.32 10.07
C TRP A 238 -8.14 12.39 11.12
N SER A 239 -6.96 11.83 10.85
CA SER A 239 -6.19 11.13 11.87
C SER A 239 -5.34 12.14 12.65
N ASP A 240 -5.24 11.95 13.98
CA ASP A 240 -4.26 12.64 14.84
C ASP A 240 -2.80 12.40 14.43
N TYR A 241 -2.60 11.52 13.44
CA TYR A 241 -1.30 11.19 12.91
C TYR A 241 -1.01 11.99 11.64
N SER A 242 -1.99 12.62 10.99
CA SER A 242 -1.83 13.14 9.62
C SER A 242 -0.82 14.28 9.45
N ASP A 243 -0.47 14.99 10.53
CA ASP A 243 0.30 16.25 10.52
C ASP A 243 1.77 16.12 10.98
N LYS A 244 2.24 14.91 11.30
CA LYS A 244 3.64 14.65 11.68
C LYS A 244 4.25 13.56 10.81
N PHE A 245 5.52 13.68 10.48
CA PHE A 245 6.27 12.58 9.89
C PHE A 245 6.69 11.58 10.96
N LYS A 246 6.50 10.28 10.73
CA LYS A 246 6.80 9.25 11.74
C LYS A 246 8.14 8.63 11.47
N LEU A 247 9.01 8.70 12.45
CA LEU A 247 10.31 8.07 12.41
C LEU A 247 10.31 6.90 13.39
N PHE A 248 10.18 5.69 12.86
CA PHE A 248 10.24 4.46 13.65
C PHE A 248 11.70 4.06 13.84
N ILE A 249 12.12 3.88 15.09
CA ILE A 249 13.46 3.40 15.42
C ILE A 249 13.32 2.01 16.04
N GLY A 250 13.82 1.00 15.34
CA GLY A 250 13.67 -0.38 15.77
C GLY A 250 13.72 -1.35 14.60
N ASP A 251 13.88 -2.61 14.91
CA ASP A 251 14.02 -3.70 13.95
C ASP A 251 13.04 -4.84 14.19
N THR A 252 12.19 -4.76 15.23
CA THR A 252 11.27 -5.84 15.57
C THR A 252 10.12 -5.99 14.58
N GLY A 253 9.49 -7.17 14.57
CA GLY A 253 8.28 -7.41 13.77
C GLY A 253 7.19 -6.36 14.01
N LEU A 254 6.95 -5.97 15.26
CA LEU A 254 5.96 -4.94 15.60
C LEU A 254 6.38 -3.54 15.15
N ASP A 255 7.66 -3.18 15.24
CA ASP A 255 8.14 -1.89 14.71
C ASP A 255 7.84 -1.77 13.22
N ARG A 256 8.17 -2.81 12.45
CA ARG A 256 7.96 -2.88 11.00
C ARG A 256 6.48 -2.80 10.63
N ILE A 257 5.62 -3.54 11.34
CA ILE A 257 4.16 -3.52 11.12
C ILE A 257 3.60 -2.12 11.41
N ASN A 258 3.99 -1.49 12.53
CA ASN A 258 3.50 -0.16 12.90
C ASN A 258 4.00 0.92 11.93
N PHE A 259 5.26 0.85 11.54
CA PHE A 259 5.83 1.68 10.49
C PHE A 259 4.98 1.60 9.22
N TRP A 260 4.73 0.39 8.73
CA TRP A 260 3.99 0.21 7.49
C TRP A 260 2.56 0.76 7.61
N ASN A 261 1.84 0.36 8.66
CA ASN A 261 0.47 0.78 8.91
C ASN A 261 0.34 2.30 9.09
N SER A 262 1.37 2.98 9.58
CA SER A 262 1.34 4.45 9.74
C SER A 262 1.16 5.18 8.40
N ARG A 263 1.54 4.57 7.27
CA ARG A 263 1.38 5.13 5.91
C ARG A 263 -0.09 5.21 5.46
N LEU A 264 -0.95 4.37 6.03
CA LEU A 264 -2.40 4.45 5.84
C LEU A 264 -3.03 5.63 6.57
N LEU A 265 -2.30 6.22 7.53
CA LEU A 265 -2.76 7.30 8.41
C LEU A 265 -2.15 8.66 8.02
N THR A 266 -1.20 8.67 7.09
CA THR A 266 -0.55 9.89 6.57
C THR A 266 -1.30 10.46 5.37
N SER A 267 -1.37 11.79 5.29
CA SER A 267 -2.13 12.49 4.26
C SER A 267 -1.43 12.58 2.90
N SER A 268 -0.10 12.54 2.85
CA SER A 268 0.69 12.65 1.61
C SER A 268 2.18 12.33 1.83
N GLY A 269 2.93 12.18 0.73
CA GLY A 269 4.37 11.91 0.72
C GLY A 269 4.74 10.58 1.37
N PHE A 270 6.02 10.40 1.71
CA PHE A 270 6.52 9.21 2.40
C PHE A 270 5.79 8.96 3.72
N GLY A 271 5.54 10.02 4.49
CA GLY A 271 4.76 10.03 5.72
C GLY A 271 5.39 9.29 6.92
N ALA A 272 6.18 8.26 6.67
CA ALA A 272 6.92 7.50 7.66
C ALA A 272 8.11 6.75 7.05
N ILE A 273 9.16 6.56 7.87
CA ILE A 273 10.27 5.62 7.62
C ILE A 273 10.61 4.84 8.90
N ILE A 274 11.24 3.68 8.73
CA ILE A 274 11.82 2.86 9.79
C ILE A 274 13.34 2.77 9.65
N ILE A 275 14.04 2.84 10.78
CA ILE A 275 15.51 2.81 10.83
C ILE A 275 15.93 1.83 11.93
N SER A 276 16.93 0.99 11.65
CA SER A 276 17.52 0.16 12.69
C SER A 276 18.32 1.05 13.67
N PRO A 277 18.31 0.76 14.97
CA PRO A 277 19.11 1.52 15.93
C PRO A 277 20.60 1.57 15.54
N GLU A 278 21.12 0.46 15.00
CA GLU A 278 22.50 0.34 14.55
C GLU A 278 22.88 1.33 13.43
N SER A 279 21.95 1.65 12.52
CA SER A 279 22.21 2.59 11.42
C SER A 279 22.53 4.00 11.93
N LEU A 280 22.06 4.35 13.14
CA LEU A 280 22.28 5.68 13.73
C LEU A 280 23.70 5.86 14.29
N HIS A 281 24.52 4.80 14.33
CA HIS A 281 25.94 4.92 14.69
C HIS A 281 26.79 5.48 13.54
N ASP A 282 26.28 5.46 12.30
CA ASP A 282 26.95 6.03 11.14
C ASP A 282 26.63 7.53 11.00
N SER A 283 27.66 8.37 11.11
CA SER A 283 27.51 9.82 10.98
C SER A 283 27.05 10.25 9.60
N ASP A 284 27.51 9.59 8.54
CA ASP A 284 27.19 9.94 7.16
C ASP A 284 25.74 9.56 6.85
N PHE A 285 25.29 8.42 7.37
CA PHE A 285 23.88 8.04 7.35
C PHE A 285 23.00 9.08 8.06
N ASN A 286 23.40 9.54 9.24
CA ASN A 286 22.64 10.56 9.98
C ASN A 286 22.54 11.88 9.22
N GLN A 287 23.62 12.31 8.54
CA GLN A 287 23.57 13.49 7.68
C GLN A 287 22.60 13.29 6.49
N ALA A 288 22.64 12.12 5.85
CA ALA A 288 21.71 11.78 4.77
C ALA A 288 20.25 11.72 5.26
N LEU A 289 20.01 11.19 6.46
CA LEU A 289 18.69 11.20 7.11
C LEU A 289 18.20 12.63 7.36
N GLY A 290 19.07 13.48 7.92
CA GLY A 290 18.77 14.89 8.13
C GLY A 290 18.37 15.60 6.82
N HIS A 291 19.14 15.38 5.75
CA HIS A 291 18.86 15.87 4.41
C HIS A 291 17.52 15.34 3.86
N PHE A 292 17.26 14.04 3.99
CA PHE A 292 15.99 13.44 3.58
C PHE A 292 14.80 14.11 4.26
N LEU A 293 14.83 14.23 5.60
CA LEU A 293 13.76 14.86 6.39
C LEU A 293 13.54 16.31 5.99
N ASN A 294 14.63 17.06 5.78
CA ASN A 294 14.59 18.45 5.35
C ASN A 294 13.96 18.63 3.96
N LYS A 295 14.16 17.66 3.06
CA LYS A 295 13.67 17.72 1.67
C LYS A 295 12.26 17.15 1.49
N ASN A 296 11.88 16.18 2.30
CA ASN A 296 10.69 15.34 2.05
C ASN A 296 9.62 15.44 3.14
N ASN A 297 9.90 16.09 4.28
CA ASN A 297 8.89 16.33 5.28
C ASN A 297 8.21 17.69 5.09
N PHE A 298 6.95 17.65 4.66
CA PHE A 298 6.07 18.82 4.57
C PHE A 298 4.92 18.76 5.57
N LEU A 299 4.93 17.79 6.49
CA LEU A 299 3.86 17.58 7.46
C LEU A 299 4.05 18.53 8.65
N CYS A 300 3.11 19.45 8.79
CA CYS A 300 3.07 20.42 9.87
C CYS A 300 1.62 20.70 10.31
N SER A 301 1.47 21.19 11.53
CA SER A 301 0.19 21.67 12.06
C SER A 301 0.13 23.19 11.96
N GLY A 302 -0.92 23.73 11.34
CA GLY A 302 -1.21 25.18 11.35
C GLY A 302 -0.16 26.08 10.69
N GLY A 303 0.63 25.58 9.73
CA GLY A 303 1.69 26.34 9.05
C GLY A 303 2.98 26.52 9.87
N GLY A 304 3.15 25.74 10.94
CA GLY A 304 4.38 25.68 11.72
C GLY A 304 5.53 24.94 11.01
N ALA A 305 6.67 24.83 11.69
CA ALA A 305 7.78 24.01 11.21
C ALA A 305 7.36 22.54 11.05
N PRO A 306 7.85 21.82 10.01
CA PRO A 306 7.60 20.40 9.86
C PRO A 306 8.05 19.61 11.10
N VAL A 307 7.23 18.64 11.51
CA VAL A 307 7.44 17.87 12.74
C VAL A 307 7.78 16.43 12.41
N VAL A 308 8.80 15.91 13.10
CA VAL A 308 9.14 14.48 13.12
C VAL A 308 8.77 13.93 14.50
N GLU A 309 7.95 12.88 14.52
CA GLU A 309 7.61 12.15 15.74
C GLU A 309 8.35 10.81 15.77
N ILE A 310 9.20 10.62 16.78
CA ILE A 310 9.92 9.38 17.02
C ILE A 310 9.01 8.39 17.75
N ARG A 311 9.03 7.14 17.26
CA ARG A 311 8.28 6.00 17.82
C ARG A 311 9.14 4.74 17.82
N SER A 312 8.88 3.84 18.75
CA SER A 312 9.51 2.52 18.81
C SER A 312 8.68 1.63 19.71
N PHE A 313 8.48 0.39 19.30
CA PHE A 313 7.94 -0.69 20.12
C PHE A 313 9.01 -1.42 20.93
N SER A 314 10.27 -1.30 20.54
CA SER A 314 11.38 -2.11 21.05
C SER A 314 12.34 -1.36 21.97
N LEU A 315 12.46 -0.05 21.81
CA LEU A 315 13.36 0.78 22.61
C LEU A 315 12.63 1.47 23.77
N GLU A 316 13.39 1.74 24.83
CA GLU A 316 12.91 2.45 26.01
C GLU A 316 12.93 3.97 25.79
N GLU A 317 12.13 4.70 26.58
CA GLU A 317 11.97 6.16 26.43
C GLU A 317 13.30 6.93 26.58
N SER A 318 14.22 6.44 27.42
CA SER A 318 15.54 7.07 27.62
C SER A 318 16.40 7.01 26.37
N GLU A 319 16.44 5.85 25.70
CA GLU A 319 17.20 5.65 24.47
C GLU A 319 16.64 6.53 23.35
N LEU A 320 15.31 6.61 23.27
CA LEU A 320 14.64 7.45 22.27
C LEU A 320 14.92 8.95 22.47
N LYS A 321 15.12 9.43 23.71
CA LYS A 321 15.51 10.83 23.98
C LYS A 321 16.93 11.15 23.52
N GLU A 322 17.86 10.20 23.66
CA GLU A 322 19.22 10.33 23.14
C GLU A 322 19.19 10.38 21.59
N ILE A 323 18.45 9.47 20.97
CA ILE A 323 18.25 9.44 19.52
C ILE A 323 17.58 10.72 19.02
N GLN A 324 16.55 11.22 19.72
CA GLN A 324 15.89 12.49 19.42
C GLN A 324 16.90 13.64 19.39
N SER A 325 17.77 13.71 20.40
CA SER A 325 18.78 14.77 20.49
C SER A 325 19.79 14.68 19.35
N SER A 326 20.21 13.47 18.97
CA SER A 326 21.11 13.24 17.84
C SER A 326 20.49 13.67 16.50
N ILE A 327 19.27 13.21 16.21
CA ILE A 327 18.58 13.54 14.95
C ILE A 327 18.30 15.04 14.86
N GLN A 328 17.94 15.69 15.98
CA GLN A 328 17.69 17.13 16.00
C GLN A 328 18.91 17.96 15.56
N GLN A 329 20.14 17.44 15.70
CA GLN A 329 21.37 18.14 15.27
C GLN A 329 21.57 18.13 13.75
N VAL A 330 20.94 17.19 13.02
CA VAL A 330 21.14 17.01 11.57
C VAL A 330 19.95 17.51 10.73
N THR A 331 18.87 17.96 11.37
CA THR A 331 17.65 18.41 10.69
C THR A 331 17.15 19.75 11.22
N HIS A 332 16.52 20.54 10.35
CA HIS A 332 15.79 21.75 10.76
C HIS A 332 14.32 21.48 11.11
N ASN A 333 13.88 20.22 10.99
CA ASN A 333 12.58 19.77 11.47
C ASN A 333 12.54 19.84 13.02
N TYR A 334 11.35 20.04 13.58
CA TYR A 334 11.15 19.86 15.01
C TYR A 334 11.03 18.37 15.33
N VAL A 335 11.99 17.81 16.05
CA VAL A 335 12.01 16.39 16.42
C VAL A 335 11.41 16.21 17.81
N SER A 336 10.32 15.46 17.87
CA SER A 336 9.54 15.20 19.08
C SER A 336 9.46 13.71 19.37
N LEU A 337 9.36 13.36 20.65
CA LEU A 337 9.03 12.01 21.07
C LEU A 337 7.50 11.86 21.18
N SER A 338 6.96 10.73 20.73
CA SER A 338 5.54 10.46 20.93
C SER A 338 5.20 10.33 22.42
N VAL A 339 3.99 10.72 22.81
CA VAL A 339 3.51 10.57 24.21
C VAL A 339 3.48 9.09 24.64
N ASN A 340 3.25 8.19 23.68
CA ASN A 340 3.33 6.75 23.90
C ASN A 340 4.07 6.10 22.72
N PRO A 341 5.42 6.06 22.74
CA PRO A 341 6.24 5.57 21.63
C PRO A 341 5.93 4.12 21.24
N GLN A 342 5.56 3.30 22.22
CA GLN A 342 5.27 1.86 22.10
C GLN A 342 3.78 1.56 21.84
N SER A 343 2.97 2.57 21.49
CA SER A 343 1.56 2.37 21.16
C SER A 343 1.34 2.01 19.69
N LEU A 344 0.32 1.18 19.44
CA LEU A 344 -0.05 0.77 18.08
C LEU A 344 -0.51 1.97 17.27
N MET A 345 -0.12 1.99 16.00
CA MET A 345 -0.60 2.95 15.01
C MET A 345 -2.01 2.57 14.56
N LEU A 346 -3.00 2.80 15.43
CA LEU A 346 -4.41 2.53 15.15
C LEU A 346 -5.15 3.83 14.86
N PRO A 347 -6.13 3.84 13.94
CA PRO A 347 -7.07 4.95 13.83
C PRO A 347 -7.77 5.16 15.19
N LYS A 348 -7.74 6.38 15.76
CA LYS A 348 -8.55 6.70 16.94
C LYS A 348 -10.04 6.70 16.57
N GLN A 349 -10.90 6.42 17.57
CA GLN A 349 -12.36 6.23 17.43
C GLN A 349 -12.95 7.05 16.29
N ILE A 350 -13.50 6.30 15.32
CA ILE A 350 -14.15 6.76 14.09
C ILE A 350 -15.33 7.65 14.51
N SER A 351 -15.08 8.95 14.64
CA SER A 351 -16.04 9.93 15.16
C SER A 351 -17.10 10.27 14.13
N ARG A 352 -17.90 9.30 13.67
CA ARG A 352 -19.11 9.48 12.83
C ARG A 352 -18.95 10.34 11.56
N GLY A 353 -17.73 10.76 11.23
CA GLY A 353 -17.39 11.45 10.00
C GLY A 353 -17.32 10.41 8.91
N HIS A 354 -18.26 10.48 7.97
CA HIS A 354 -18.22 9.71 6.75
C HIS A 354 -16.80 9.74 6.18
N TYR A 355 -16.18 8.57 6.03
CA TYR A 355 -15.01 8.48 5.18
C TYR A 355 -15.44 8.94 3.80
N THR A 356 -15.08 10.16 3.45
CA THR A 356 -15.16 10.62 2.08
C THR A 356 -14.06 9.85 1.37
N ALA A 357 -14.42 8.72 0.75
CA ALA A 357 -13.70 8.32 -0.45
C ALA A 357 -13.65 9.59 -1.30
N SER A 358 -12.46 10.10 -1.58
CA SER A 358 -12.32 11.24 -2.47
C SER A 358 -13.17 10.93 -3.70
N PHE A 359 -14.17 11.77 -3.95
CA PHE A 359 -15.13 11.62 -5.03
C PHE A 359 -14.49 11.94 -6.40
N ASP A 360 -13.20 12.27 -6.44
CA ASP A 360 -12.49 12.70 -7.64
C ASP A 360 -11.94 11.54 -8.48
N ILE A 361 -12.46 10.33 -8.26
CA ILE A 361 -12.06 9.18 -9.06
C ILE A 361 -13.04 9.13 -10.21
N LEU A 362 -12.52 9.38 -11.41
CA LEU A 362 -13.28 9.40 -12.65
C LEU A 362 -14.22 8.20 -12.71
N SER A 363 -15.50 8.46 -12.48
CA SER A 363 -16.56 7.48 -12.63
C SER A 363 -16.97 7.44 -14.09
N HIS A 364 -17.08 6.22 -14.62
CA HIS A 364 -17.66 6.02 -15.94
C HIS A 364 -19.14 5.73 -15.78
N THR A 365 -19.98 6.63 -16.29
CA THR A 365 -21.44 6.46 -16.25
C THR A 365 -21.96 6.02 -17.60
N PHE A 366 -22.72 4.93 -17.64
CA PHE A 366 -23.44 4.49 -18.82
C PHE A 366 -24.87 4.08 -18.48
N LYS A 367 -25.69 3.94 -19.53
CA LYS A 367 -27.12 3.65 -19.41
C LYS A 367 -27.42 2.27 -19.99
N LEU A 368 -28.16 1.47 -19.23
CA LEU A 368 -28.62 0.15 -19.60
C LEU A 368 -30.15 0.14 -19.75
N ASN A 369 -30.64 -0.67 -20.68
CA ASN A 369 -32.06 -0.99 -20.81
C ASN A 369 -32.35 -2.34 -20.13
N GLU A 370 -33.63 -2.70 -19.95
CA GLU A 370 -34.06 -3.99 -19.34
C GLU A 370 -33.69 -5.23 -20.18
N THR A 371 -33.11 -5.05 -21.36
CA THR A 371 -32.62 -6.14 -22.20
C THR A 371 -31.28 -6.67 -21.73
N LEU A 372 -31.02 -7.96 -21.92
CA LEU A 372 -29.72 -8.57 -21.63
C LEU A 372 -28.60 -7.88 -22.44
N ASN A 373 -27.74 -7.13 -21.76
CA ASN A 373 -26.61 -6.45 -22.36
C ASN A 373 -25.39 -7.39 -22.37
N LYS A 374 -25.00 -7.87 -23.56
CA LYS A 374 -23.91 -8.85 -23.71
C LYS A 374 -22.51 -8.24 -23.89
N ASN A 375 -22.42 -6.93 -24.12
CA ASN A 375 -21.19 -6.25 -24.52
C ASN A 375 -20.79 -5.15 -23.52
N ILE A 376 -20.95 -5.40 -22.22
CA ILE A 376 -20.45 -4.48 -21.19
C ILE A 376 -18.98 -4.85 -20.94
N GLU A 377 -18.07 -3.94 -21.25
CA GLU A 377 -16.65 -4.08 -20.94
C GLU A 377 -16.31 -3.31 -19.67
N ALA A 378 -15.50 -3.96 -18.84
CA ALA A 378 -14.91 -3.39 -17.65
C ALA A 378 -14.12 -2.11 -17.97
N SER A 379 -14.50 -0.98 -17.34
CA SER A 379 -13.73 0.26 -17.42
C SER A 379 -12.28 0.05 -16.96
N LYS A 380 -11.33 0.61 -17.72
CA LYS A 380 -9.90 0.57 -17.41
C LYS A 380 -9.54 1.66 -16.39
N PRO A 381 -8.55 1.43 -15.50
CA PRO A 381 -7.96 2.48 -14.70
C PRO A 381 -7.46 3.63 -15.57
N THR A 382 -7.64 4.85 -15.09
CA THR A 382 -7.39 6.09 -15.83
C THR A 382 -5.94 6.22 -16.30
N HIS A 383 -4.99 5.74 -15.49
CA HIS A 383 -3.57 5.76 -15.82
C HIS A 383 -3.17 4.82 -16.94
N LEU A 384 -4.03 3.86 -17.31
CA LEU A 384 -3.78 2.96 -18.43
C LEU A 384 -4.24 3.54 -19.78
N LEU A 385 -5.06 4.60 -19.78
CA LEU A 385 -5.67 5.15 -21.01
C LEU A 385 -4.64 5.69 -22.00
N ASN A 386 -3.51 6.19 -21.49
CA ASN A 386 -2.49 6.88 -22.29
C ASN A 386 -1.19 6.06 -22.43
N ILE A 387 -1.21 4.76 -22.14
CA ILE A 387 -0.02 3.92 -22.32
C ILE A 387 0.31 3.79 -23.81
N PRO A 388 1.52 4.17 -24.25
CA PRO A 388 1.92 4.00 -25.64
C PRO A 388 1.91 2.53 -26.05
N ASN A 389 1.55 2.23 -27.32
CA ASN A 389 1.46 0.86 -27.84
C ASN A 389 2.70 0.00 -27.59
N ARG A 390 3.90 0.60 -27.64
CA ARG A 390 5.17 -0.11 -27.37
C ARG A 390 5.33 -0.61 -25.92
N TYR A 391 4.50 -0.13 -25.00
CA TYR A 391 4.52 -0.45 -23.57
C TYR A 391 3.21 -1.05 -23.06
N VAL A 392 2.39 -1.62 -23.95
CA VAL A 392 1.08 -2.20 -23.59
C VAL A 392 1.19 -3.28 -22.51
N SER A 393 2.29 -4.03 -22.43
CA SER A 393 2.50 -5.03 -21.38
C SER A 393 2.53 -4.43 -19.96
N LEU A 394 2.76 -3.13 -19.80
CA LEU A 394 2.63 -2.46 -18.49
C LEU A 394 1.18 -2.44 -17.98
N SER A 395 0.20 -2.64 -18.87
CA SER A 395 -1.22 -2.77 -18.52
C SER A 395 -1.63 -4.20 -18.14
N ASP A 396 -0.71 -5.16 -18.14
CA ASP A 396 -0.98 -6.54 -17.77
C ASP A 396 -1.29 -6.65 -16.28
N GLY A 397 -2.46 -7.23 -15.98
CA GLY A 397 -2.94 -7.48 -14.63
C GLY A 397 -4.43 -7.19 -14.49
N GLN A 398 -4.90 -7.34 -13.27
CA GLN A 398 -6.30 -7.25 -12.90
C GLN A 398 -6.49 -6.15 -11.86
N TRP A 399 -7.67 -5.54 -11.92
CA TRP A 399 -8.17 -4.54 -11.01
C TRP A 399 -9.62 -4.85 -10.69
N VAL A 400 -10.20 -4.07 -9.80
CA VAL A 400 -11.57 -4.23 -9.37
C VAL A 400 -12.42 -3.11 -9.92
N ILE A 401 -13.66 -3.43 -10.29
CA ILE A 401 -14.67 -2.43 -10.64
C ILE A 401 -15.73 -2.42 -9.56
N ASP A 402 -15.90 -1.24 -9.01
CA ASP A 402 -16.97 -0.87 -8.12
C ASP A 402 -18.16 -0.40 -8.96
N ILE A 403 -19.34 -0.97 -8.74
CA ILE A 403 -20.55 -0.71 -9.53
C ILE A 403 -21.66 -0.15 -8.62
N GLU A 404 -22.18 1.02 -8.98
CA GLU A 404 -23.39 1.59 -8.38
C GLU A 404 -24.51 1.64 -9.44
N ILE A 405 -25.66 1.04 -9.13
CA ILE A 405 -26.79 0.95 -10.05
C ILE A 405 -27.92 1.84 -9.56
N GLU A 406 -28.25 2.86 -10.35
CA GLU A 406 -29.37 3.75 -10.10
C GLU A 406 -30.56 3.36 -10.98
N ARG A 407 -31.70 3.11 -10.33
CA ARG A 407 -32.97 2.82 -10.99
C ARG A 407 -33.95 3.97 -10.75
N GLU A 408 -34.49 4.54 -11.83
CA GLU A 408 -35.40 5.69 -11.72
C GLU A 408 -36.72 5.37 -11.01
N ASN A 409 -37.25 4.15 -11.17
CA ASN A 409 -38.33 3.64 -10.32
C ASN A 409 -37.77 3.34 -8.92
N ASN A 410 -37.31 4.38 -8.21
CA ASN A 410 -36.89 4.29 -6.83
C ASN A 410 -38.13 4.38 -5.92
N LEU A 411 -38.05 3.74 -4.76
CA LEU A 411 -39.04 3.87 -3.69
C LEU A 411 -38.60 4.97 -2.71
N SER A 412 -37.76 5.89 -3.19
CA SER A 412 -37.11 6.86 -2.34
C SER A 412 -38.15 7.74 -1.69
N ARG A 413 -38.07 7.84 -0.36
CA ARG A 413 -38.94 8.71 0.42
C ARG A 413 -38.54 10.18 0.31
N VAL A 414 -37.40 10.48 -0.32
CA VAL A 414 -36.79 11.80 -0.37
C VAL A 414 -36.72 12.29 -1.82
N ILE A 415 -37.30 13.45 -2.08
CA ILE A 415 -37.26 14.11 -3.39
C ILE A 415 -35.79 14.45 -3.74
N ASN A 416 -35.37 14.15 -4.97
CA ASN A 416 -34.01 14.35 -5.50
C ASN A 416 -32.89 13.52 -4.84
N SER A 417 -33.23 12.44 -4.12
CA SER A 417 -32.25 11.46 -3.64
C SER A 417 -32.59 10.10 -4.24
N PRO A 418 -32.01 9.71 -5.37
CA PRO A 418 -32.28 8.39 -5.93
C PRO A 418 -31.77 7.28 -4.99
N ASP A 419 -32.58 6.25 -4.78
CA ASP A 419 -32.10 5.05 -4.09
C ASP A 419 -31.11 4.34 -5.01
N VAL A 420 -29.85 4.27 -4.56
CA VAL A 420 -28.79 3.55 -5.27
C VAL A 420 -28.80 2.11 -4.80
N TRP A 421 -28.89 1.18 -5.76
CA TRP A 421 -28.69 -0.23 -5.50
C TRP A 421 -27.19 -0.51 -5.51
N ARG A 422 -26.72 -0.92 -4.34
CA ARG A 422 -25.41 -1.52 -4.13
C ARG A 422 -25.62 -3.02 -4.03
N ILE A 423 -24.98 -3.78 -4.91
CA ILE A 423 -25.14 -5.23 -4.81
C ILE A 423 -24.43 -5.68 -3.49
N PRO A 424 -24.93 -6.66 -2.74
CA PRO A 424 -24.31 -7.01 -1.45
C PRO A 424 -22.97 -7.75 -1.62
N LYS A 425 -22.02 -7.47 -0.72
CA LYS A 425 -20.72 -8.16 -0.61
C LYS A 425 -20.80 -9.66 -0.28
N ARG A 426 -21.95 -10.12 0.22
CA ARG A 426 -22.09 -11.48 0.75
C ARG A 426 -22.04 -12.48 -0.39
N PRO A 427 -21.08 -13.44 -0.40
CA PRO A 427 -20.96 -14.45 -1.44
C PRO A 427 -22.30 -15.12 -1.78
N ASP A 428 -23.10 -15.44 -0.76
CA ASP A 428 -24.43 -16.06 -0.90
C ASP A 428 -25.41 -15.23 -1.73
N VAL A 429 -25.34 -13.90 -1.61
CA VAL A 429 -26.17 -12.98 -2.39
C VAL A 429 -25.55 -12.70 -3.75
N THR A 430 -24.22 -12.60 -3.84
CA THR A 430 -23.49 -12.48 -5.10
C THR A 430 -23.76 -13.68 -6.03
N ARG A 431 -23.98 -14.89 -5.49
CA ARG A 431 -24.37 -16.09 -6.27
C ARG A 431 -25.64 -15.90 -7.09
N ILE A 432 -26.51 -14.98 -6.68
CA ILE A 432 -27.75 -14.66 -7.42
C ILE A 432 -27.43 -13.90 -8.71
N PHE A 433 -26.29 -13.19 -8.74
CA PHE A 433 -25.90 -12.30 -9.85
C PHE A 433 -24.82 -12.91 -10.75
N THR A 434 -23.96 -13.79 -10.24
CA THR A 434 -22.88 -14.40 -11.02
C THR A 434 -22.41 -15.73 -10.43
N ASP A 435 -22.05 -16.68 -11.31
CA ASP A 435 -21.38 -17.94 -10.96
C ASP A 435 -19.83 -17.80 -10.96
N GLN A 436 -19.30 -16.64 -11.38
CA GLN A 436 -17.86 -16.36 -11.48
C GLN A 436 -17.42 -15.35 -10.41
N PHE A 437 -17.17 -15.83 -9.18
CA PHE A 437 -16.88 -15.00 -7.99
C PHE A 437 -15.55 -14.24 -8.05
N SER A 438 -14.54 -14.74 -8.76
CA SER A 438 -13.20 -14.12 -8.82
C SER A 438 -13.16 -12.81 -9.62
N ARG A 439 -14.28 -12.38 -10.21
CA ARG A 439 -14.31 -11.29 -11.20
C ARG A 439 -15.22 -10.12 -10.84
N VAL A 440 -15.93 -10.19 -9.71
CA VAL A 440 -16.90 -9.16 -9.34
C VAL A 440 -16.71 -8.80 -7.86
N LYS A 441 -16.19 -7.61 -7.58
CA LYS A 441 -16.38 -6.98 -6.26
C LYS A 441 -17.52 -6.00 -6.36
N ILE A 442 -18.19 -5.87 -5.23
CA ILE A 442 -19.42 -5.16 -5.13
C ILE A 442 -19.37 -4.33 -3.84
N ILE A 443 -19.62 -3.03 -3.93
CA ILE A 443 -19.53 -2.09 -2.80
C ILE A 443 -20.74 -2.24 -1.89
#